data_AF-A0A962WEE9-F1
#
_entry.id   AF-A0A962WEE9-F1
#
_cell.length_a   1.000
_cell.length_b   1.000
_cell.length_c   1.000
_cell.angle_alpha   90.00
_cell.angle_beta   90.00
_cell.angle_gamma   90.00
#
_symmetry.space_group_name_H-M   'P 1'
#
loop_
_entity.id
_entity.type
_entity.pdbx_description
1 polymer ?
#
loop_
_entity_poly.entity_id
_entity_poly.type
_entity_poly.pdbx_seq_one_letter_code
_entity_poly.pdbx_strand_id
1 'polypeptide(L)'
;MAHAGLALATTLSAFLNAGLLLRGLRRSGHFTPQAGWPGFVLRITVAISLMAAVLLWLAGDLQSWFVATGWDRALRLLGIIVAGAATYGVALLAMGMRPAGLRG
;
A
#
# COMPACT_ATOMS: atom_id res chain seq x y z
N MET A 1 -6.18 -2.07 -24.69
CA MET A 1 -7.33 -2.10 -23.76
C MET A 1 -7.61 -3.48 -23.16
N ALA A 2 -7.33 -4.61 -23.83
CA ALA A 2 -7.60 -5.97 -23.32
C ALA A 2 -6.66 -6.48 -22.19
N HIS A 3 -5.53 -5.82 -21.94
CA HIS A 3 -4.56 -6.28 -20.93
C HIS A 3 -4.94 -5.92 -19.48
N ALA A 4 -5.79 -4.91 -19.28
CA ALA A 4 -6.28 -4.55 -17.95
C ALA A 4 -7.19 -5.65 -17.36
N GLY A 5 -7.98 -6.32 -18.20
CA GLY A 5 -8.87 -7.41 -17.77
C GLY A 5 -8.11 -8.65 -17.30
N LEU A 6 -7.00 -9.00 -17.97
CA LEU A 6 -6.13 -10.09 -17.55
C LEU A 6 -5.44 -9.81 -16.21
N ALA A 7 -4.90 -8.59 -16.03
CA ALA A 7 -4.29 -8.18 -14.76
C ALA A 7 -5.30 -8.25 -13.61
N LEU A 8 -6.52 -7.71 -13.82
CA LEU A 8 -7.59 -7.77 -12.83
C LEU A 8 -8.00 -9.22 -12.52
N ALA A 9 -8.10 -10.08 -13.53
CA ALA A 9 -8.46 -11.49 -13.34
C ALA A 9 -7.39 -12.25 -12.53
N THR A 10 -6.09 -12.01 -12.79
CA THR A 10 -4.99 -12.60 -12.01
C THR A 10 -5.01 -12.09 -10.56
N THR A 11 -5.17 -10.79 -10.34
CA THR A 11 -5.24 -10.23 -8.98
C THR A 11 -6.46 -10.76 -8.22
N LEU A 12 -7.62 -10.85 -8.89
CA LEU A 12 -8.84 -11.41 -8.29
C LEU A 12 -8.65 -12.89 -7.92
N SER A 13 -8.00 -13.67 -8.79
CA SER A 13 -7.68 -15.08 -8.52
C SER A 13 -6.74 -15.22 -7.32
N ALA A 14 -5.75 -14.33 -7.17
CA ALA A 14 -4.85 -14.30 -6.01
C ALA A 14 -5.61 -13.96 -4.71
N PHE A 15 -6.52 -12.97 -4.74
CA PHE A 15 -7.36 -12.64 -3.59
C PHE A 15 -8.30 -13.78 -3.19
N LEU A 16 -8.90 -14.45 -4.18
CA LEU A 16 -9.75 -15.62 -3.93
C LEU A 16 -8.95 -16.77 -3.31
N ASN A 17 -7.76 -17.06 -3.84
CA ASN A 17 -6.90 -18.11 -3.30
C ASN A 17 -6.49 -17.81 -1.85
N ALA A 18 -6.02 -16.59 -1.57
CA ALA A 18 -5.66 -16.15 -0.23
C ALA A 18 -6.86 -16.21 0.75
N GLY A 19 -8.05 -15.81 0.30
CA GLY A 19 -9.28 -15.87 1.09
C GLY A 19 -9.73 -17.30 1.39
N LEU A 20 -9.67 -18.20 0.41
CA LEU A 20 -9.99 -19.62 0.59
C LEU A 20 -8.99 -20.31 1.52
N LEU A 21 -7.69 -20.02 1.39
CA LEU A 21 -6.65 -20.53 2.29
C LEU A 21 -6.88 -20.07 3.73
N LEU A 22 -7.14 -18.77 3.93
CA LEU A 22 -7.44 -18.22 5.25
C LEU A 22 -8.70 -18.86 5.85
N ARG A 23 -9.74 -19.08 5.04
CA ARG A 23 -10.97 -19.78 5.47
C ARG A 23 -10.69 -21.24 5.84
N GLY A 24 -9.86 -21.93 5.07
CA GLY A 24 -9.43 -23.30 5.34
C GLY A 24 -8.66 -23.41 6.66
N LEU A 25 -7.69 -22.53 6.87
CA LEU A 25 -6.88 -22.43 8.09
C LEU A 25 -7.71 -22.10 9.34
N ARG A 26 -8.71 -21.22 9.21
CA ARG A 26 -9.65 -20.92 10.30
C ARG A 26 -10.56 -22.11 10.62
N ARG A 27 -11.03 -22.83 9.59
CA ARG A 27 -11.88 -24.01 9.76
C ARG A 27 -11.15 -25.21 10.32
N SER A 28 -9.87 -25.37 9.97
CA SER A 28 -9.04 -26.46 10.48
C SER A 28 -8.53 -26.23 11.91
N GLY A 29 -8.88 -25.10 12.54
CA GLY A 29 -8.49 -24.77 13.91
C GLY A 29 -7.00 -24.44 14.10
N HIS A 30 -6.19 -24.55 13.05
CA HIS A 30 -4.75 -24.28 13.10
C HIS A 30 -4.40 -22.79 13.07
N PHE A 31 -5.37 -21.92 12.80
CA PHE A 31 -5.19 -20.47 12.81
C PHE A 31 -6.10 -19.78 13.82
N THR A 32 -5.52 -19.37 14.94
CA THR A 32 -6.12 -18.45 15.90
C THR A 32 -5.63 -17.04 15.58
N PRO A 33 -6.52 -16.11 15.17
CA PRO A 33 -6.11 -14.74 14.92
C PRO A 33 -5.58 -14.12 16.21
N GLN A 34 -4.32 -13.70 16.22
CA GLN A 34 -3.74 -12.99 17.36
C GLN A 34 -4.52 -11.68 17.61
N ALA A 35 -4.77 -11.38 18.89
CA ALA A 35 -5.36 -10.10 19.29
C ALA A 35 -4.44 -8.94 18.84
N GLY A 36 -4.93 -8.08 17.95
CA GLY A 36 -4.16 -6.95 17.39
C GLY A 36 -4.31 -6.76 15.87
N TRP A 37 -4.79 -7.78 15.15
CA TRP A 37 -5.01 -7.72 13.69
C TRP A 37 -5.90 -6.55 13.23
N PRO A 38 -7.06 -6.27 13.86
CA PRO A 38 -7.91 -5.15 13.43
C PRO A 38 -7.23 -3.78 13.61
N GLY A 39 -6.48 -3.61 14.70
CA GLY A 39 -5.73 -2.38 14.96
C GLY A 39 -4.56 -2.19 13.99
N PHE A 40 -3.89 -3.27 13.61
CA PHE A 40 -2.84 -3.26 12.60
C PHE A 40 -3.39 -2.88 11.21
N VAL A 41 -4.51 -3.49 10.80
CA VAL A 41 -5.18 -3.15 9.53
C VAL A 41 -5.59 -1.69 9.52
N LEU A 42 -6.22 -1.19 10.59
CA LEU A 42 -6.63 0.22 10.69
C LEU A 42 -5.43 1.18 10.56
N ARG A 43 -4.32 0.89 11.25
CA ARG A 43 -3.09 1.70 11.17
C ARG A 43 -2.52 1.73 9.76
N ILE A 44 -2.48 0.58 9.08
CA ILE A 44 -2.04 0.50 7.68
C ILE A 44 -2.97 1.32 6.78
N THR A 45 -4.29 1.16 6.93
CA THR A 45 -5.26 1.91 6.13
C THR A 45 -5.06 3.41 6.30
N VAL A 46 -4.91 3.90 7.54
CA VAL A 46 -4.63 5.32 7.80
C VAL A 46 -3.31 5.76 7.18
N ALA A 47 -2.23 4.99 7.31
CA ALA A 47 -0.93 5.33 6.72
C ALA A 47 -1.00 5.43 5.19
N ILE A 48 -1.68 4.47 4.55
CA ILE A 48 -1.88 4.45 3.10
C ILE A 48 -2.74 5.65 2.67
N SER A 49 -3.82 5.96 3.40
CA SER A 49 -4.67 7.12 3.10
C SER A 49 -3.91 8.44 3.21
N LEU A 50 -3.07 8.61 4.25
CA LEU A 50 -2.22 9.79 4.40
C LEU A 50 -1.20 9.90 3.27
N MET A 51 -0.52 8.80 2.94
CA MET A 51 0.40 8.74 1.81
C MET A 51 -0.31 9.11 0.50
N ALA A 52 -1.48 8.53 0.24
CA ALA A 52 -2.26 8.83 -0.97
C ALA A 52 -2.65 10.31 -1.05
N ALA A 53 -3.06 10.92 0.06
CA ALA A 53 -3.38 12.34 0.10
C ALA A 53 -2.16 13.22 -0.23
N VAL A 54 -0.99 12.92 0.35
CA VAL A 54 0.25 13.63 0.06
C VAL A 54 0.67 13.46 -1.40
N LEU A 55 0.57 12.24 -1.94
CA LEU A 55 0.91 11.95 -3.33
C LEU A 55 -0.03 12.67 -4.29
N LEU A 56 -1.33 12.68 -4.04
CA LEU A 56 -2.31 13.41 -4.87
C LEU A 56 -2.05 14.92 -4.85
N TRP A 57 -1.71 15.45 -3.68
CA TRP A 57 -1.37 16.87 -3.54
C TRP A 57 -0.06 17.21 -4.26
N LEU A 58 0.96 16.35 -4.14
CA LEU A 58 2.29 16.57 -4.73
C LEU A 58 2.34 16.27 -6.24
N ALA A 59 1.50 15.37 -6.74
CA ALA A 59 1.39 15.06 -8.16
C ALA A 59 0.96 16.27 -8.99
N GLY A 60 0.16 17.17 -8.41
CA GLY A 60 -0.22 18.43 -9.03
C GLY A 60 -0.99 18.26 -10.35
N ASP A 61 -0.92 19.29 -11.20
CA ASP A 61 -1.63 19.31 -12.48
C ASP A 61 -1.01 18.36 -13.52
N LEU A 62 -1.85 17.52 -14.14
CA LEU A 62 -1.48 16.60 -15.22
C LEU A 62 -0.89 17.34 -16.43
N GLN A 63 -1.31 18.58 -16.71
CA GLN A 63 -0.72 19.37 -17.79
C GLN A 63 0.76 19.68 -17.55
N SER A 64 1.16 19.90 -16.30
CA SER A 64 2.57 20.13 -15.95
C SER A 64 3.44 18.91 -16.25
N TRP A 65 2.88 17.70 -16.18
CA TRP A 65 3.56 16.48 -16.57
C TRP A 65 3.74 16.39 -18.08
N PHE A 66 2.74 16.76 -18.87
CA PHE A 66 2.83 16.68 -20.33
C PHE A 66 3.87 17.63 -20.91
N VAL A 67 4.05 18.80 -20.31
CA VAL A 67 5.01 19.81 -20.78
C VAL A 67 6.44 19.56 -20.24
N ALA A 68 6.57 18.83 -19.13
CA ALA A 68 7.88 18.52 -18.53
C ALA A 68 8.74 17.61 -19.42
N THR A 69 10.04 17.91 -19.49
CA THR A 69 11.02 17.08 -20.21
C THR A 69 11.22 15.71 -19.53
N GLY A 70 11.79 14.73 -20.23
CA GLY A 70 12.00 13.38 -19.68
C GLY A 70 12.80 13.36 -18.38
N TRP A 71 13.83 14.21 -18.25
CA TRP A 71 14.62 14.36 -17.04
C TRP A 71 13.86 15.03 -15.90
N ASP A 72 13.07 16.07 -16.20
CA ASP A 72 12.23 16.73 -15.18
C ASP A 72 11.17 15.77 -14.61
N ARG A 73 10.58 14.93 -15.47
CA ARG A 73 9.64 13.89 -15.04
C ARG A 73 10.32 12.85 -14.14
N ALA A 74 11.53 12.41 -14.49
CA ALA A 74 12.26 11.44 -13.68
C ALA A 74 12.58 11.98 -12.29
N LEU A 75 13.06 13.24 -12.19
CA LEU A 75 13.35 13.89 -10.92
C LEU A 75 12.08 14.13 -10.08
N ARG A 76 10.99 14.56 -10.71
CA ARG A 76 9.69 14.70 -10.03
C ARG A 76 9.18 13.36 -9.50
N LEU A 77 9.26 12.30 -10.30
CA LEU A 77 8.89 10.95 -9.86
C LEU A 77 9.73 10.49 -8.69
N LEU A 78 11.05 10.70 -8.74
CA LEU A 78 11.94 10.37 -7.63
C LEU A 78 11.53 11.11 -6.35
N GLY A 79 11.25 12.41 -6.44
CA GLY A 79 10.79 13.21 -5.31
C GLY A 79 9.46 12.72 -4.73
N ILE A 80 8.50 12.37 -5.59
CA ILE A 80 7.21 11.81 -5.18
C ILE A 80 7.38 10.45 -4.50
N ILE A 81 8.25 9.58 -5.02
CA ILE A 81 8.54 8.27 -4.41
C ILE A 81 9.15 8.46 -3.02
N VAL A 82 10.15 9.34 -2.89
CA VAL A 82 10.81 9.62 -1.60
C VAL A 82 9.82 10.24 -0.61
N ALA A 83 9.00 11.19 -1.05
CA ALA A 83 7.97 11.81 -0.20
C ALA A 83 6.91 10.80 0.26
N GLY A 84 6.47 9.91 -0.63
CA GLY A 84 5.54 8.82 -0.30
C GLY A 84 6.14 7.85 0.72
N ALA A 85 7.38 7.40 0.49
CA ALA A 85 8.11 6.52 1.40
C ALA A 85 8.30 7.17 2.78
N ALA A 86 8.70 8.44 2.82
CA ALA A 86 8.85 9.20 4.06
C ALA A 86 7.51 9.35 4.80
N THR A 87 6.44 9.73 4.10
CA THR A 87 5.10 9.89 4.70
C THR A 87 4.59 8.59 5.28
N TYR A 88 4.72 7.48 4.54
CA TYR A 88 4.33 6.16 5.02
C TYR A 88 5.14 5.73 6.23
N GLY A 89 6.48 5.87 6.18
CA GLY A 89 7.36 5.56 7.29
C GLY A 89 7.04 6.37 8.55
N VAL A 90 6.89 7.69 8.41
CA VAL A 90 6.52 8.58 9.53
C VAL A 90 5.14 8.26 10.08
N ALA A 91 4.14 8.02 9.22
CA ALA A 91 2.79 7.66 9.66
C ALA A 91 2.79 6.35 10.47
N LEU A 92 3.52 5.34 10.00
CA LEU A 92 3.66 4.07 10.71
C LEU A 92 4.41 4.20 12.04
N LEU A 93 5.49 4.98 12.07
CA LEU A 93 6.26 5.26 13.29
C LEU A 93 5.41 6.04 14.30
N ALA A 94 4.66 7.06 13.85
CA ALA A 94 3.76 7.86 14.68
C ALA A 94 2.62 7.02 15.26
N MET A 95 2.10 6.05 14.50
CA MET A 95 1.10 5.08 14.98
C MET A 95 1.68 3.97 15.89
N GLY A 96 2.96 4.09 16.28
CA GLY A 96 3.58 3.21 17.26
C GLY A 96 3.91 1.82 16.71
N MET A 97 4.03 1.66 15.38
CA MET A 97 4.66 0.45 14.84
C MET A 97 6.15 0.52 15.14
N ARG A 98 6.54 -0.04 16.29
CA ARG A 98 7.94 -0.22 16.66
C ARG A 98 8.59 -1.16 15.63
N PRO A 99 9.73 -0.78 15.01
CA PRO A 99 10.51 -1.67 14.13
C PRO A 99 10.96 -2.97 14.82
N ALA A 100 10.84 -3.04 16.15
CA ALA A 100 11.15 -4.21 16.97
C ALA A 100 10.16 -5.39 16.83
N GLY A 101 9.03 -5.23 16.12
CA GLY A 101 8.09 -6.32 15.83
C GLY A 101 8.51 -7.26 14.68
N LEU A 102 9.60 -6.98 13.97
CA LEU A 102 10.18 -7.83 12.92
C LEU A 102 11.13 -8.91 13.48
N ARG A 103 11.23 -9.03 14.81
CA ARG A 103 11.92 -10.13 15.51
C ARG A 103 10.87 -11.02 16.18
N GLY A 104 10.30 -11.94 15.41
CA GLY A 104 9.40 -12.98 15.90
C GLY A 104 9.51 -14.18 14.99
#